data_AF-A0A6S7H4V3-F1
#
_entry.id   AF-A0A6S7H4V3-F1
#
_cell.length_a   1.000
_cell.length_b   1.000
_cell.length_c   1.000
_cell.angle_alpha   90.00
_cell.angle_beta   90.00
_cell.angle_gamma   90.00
#
_symmetry.space_group_name_H-M   'P 1'
#
loop_
_entity.id
_entity.type
_entity.pdbx_description
1 polymer ?
#
loop_
_entity_poly.entity_id
_entity_poly.type
_entity_poly.pdbx_seq_one_letter_code
_entity_poly.pdbx_strand_id
1 'polypeptide(L)'
;MPEFGDSISKAQKDYRVNIRDSHRSDKIKKASHNHPIADQRHVAKKAQQRYFEKSVENVSMDIIEYKSEMTSFEFKILDTMGYLQSITIRKDEITCSSPGCTKKCHHLVWIFHKIFKMEKSCPLIYQRNFTNADWGKITDAFPERVPTTDISNYMPKNQVFKVGVKKTEKTAKCASCKTSLSLGDIQASTEGPYRTLHLNWIKRVFYFCPRTECISKLPRNTFIKTFEDGVPVLYDTDLTYEQKCLL
;
A
#
# COMPACT_ATOMS: atom_id res chain seq x y z
N MET A 1 37.69 -16.73 -3.73
CA MET A 1 36.28 -16.71 -3.33
C MET A 1 35.83 -15.25 -3.32
N PRO A 2 34.78 -14.86 -4.06
CA PRO A 2 34.19 -13.54 -3.90
C PRO A 2 33.03 -13.58 -2.91
N GLU A 3 33.02 -12.62 -2.00
CA GLU A 3 31.91 -12.33 -1.08
C GLU A 3 30.68 -11.94 -1.89
N PHE A 4 29.63 -12.76 -1.86
CA PHE A 4 28.30 -12.40 -2.37
C PHE A 4 27.61 -11.49 -1.34
N GLY A 5 28.09 -10.25 -1.29
CA GLY A 5 27.62 -9.20 -0.40
C GLY A 5 27.13 -7.96 -1.15
N ASP A 6 26.52 -8.11 -2.32
CA ASP A 6 25.83 -6.99 -2.96
C ASP A 6 24.37 -6.96 -2.50
N SER A 7 24.08 -6.01 -1.62
CA SER A 7 22.85 -5.94 -0.83
C SER A 7 21.56 -5.95 -1.66
N ILE A 8 20.59 -6.74 -1.21
CA ILE A 8 19.16 -6.67 -1.59
C ILE A 8 18.62 -5.23 -1.50
N SER A 9 19.23 -4.37 -0.68
CA SER A 9 18.90 -2.94 -0.57
C SER A 9 19.14 -2.13 -1.86
N LYS A 10 20.08 -2.54 -2.73
CA LYS A 10 20.33 -1.90 -4.02
C LYS A 10 19.28 -2.30 -5.06
N ALA A 11 18.87 -3.57 -5.06
CA ALA A 11 17.84 -4.08 -5.99
C ALA A 11 16.45 -3.44 -5.73
N GLN A 12 16.14 -3.07 -4.48
CA GLN A 12 14.93 -2.32 -4.15
C GLN A 12 14.94 -0.87 -4.64
N LYS A 13 16.12 -0.27 -4.86
CA LYS A 13 16.25 1.13 -5.33
C LYS A 13 16.11 1.27 -6.85
N ASP A 14 16.24 0.19 -7.61
CA ASP A 14 16.34 0.25 -9.08
C ASP A 14 15.01 0.01 -9.84
N TYR A 15 13.87 0.05 -9.14
CA TYR A 15 12.59 -0.02 -9.84
C TYR A 15 12.27 1.31 -10.52
N ARG A 16 12.53 1.33 -11.84
CA ARG A 16 11.79 2.19 -12.78
C ARG A 16 10.32 1.79 -12.71
N VAL A 17 9.63 2.36 -11.73
CA VAL A 17 8.18 2.30 -11.57
C VAL A 17 7.57 2.74 -12.90
N ASN A 18 6.72 1.91 -13.47
CA ASN A 18 5.89 2.31 -14.59
C ASN A 18 4.87 3.32 -14.05
N ILE A 19 5.24 4.61 -14.03
CA ILE A 19 4.53 5.75 -13.44
C ILE A 19 3.18 6.04 -14.14
N ARG A 20 2.77 5.16 -15.08
CA ARG A 20 1.64 5.39 -15.98
C ARG A 20 0.31 4.79 -15.51
N ASP A 21 0.31 3.99 -14.45
CA ASP A 21 -0.89 3.22 -14.05
C ASP A 21 -1.44 3.60 -12.66
N SER A 22 -1.15 4.82 -12.18
CA SER A 22 -1.57 5.35 -10.89
C SER A 22 -3.06 5.74 -10.80
N HIS A 23 -3.91 5.37 -11.76
CA HIS A 23 -5.22 6.02 -11.92
C HIS A 23 -6.41 5.15 -12.33
N ARG A 24 -6.29 3.82 -12.47
CA ARG A 24 -7.34 3.05 -13.18
C ARG A 24 -8.19 2.08 -12.36
N SER A 25 -7.82 1.66 -11.16
CA SER A 25 -8.51 0.52 -10.54
C SER A 25 -9.78 0.85 -9.73
N ASP A 26 -9.94 2.07 -9.20
CA ASP A 26 -11.01 2.36 -8.22
C ASP A 26 -11.94 3.53 -8.59
N LYS A 27 -12.22 3.75 -9.88
CA LYS A 27 -13.24 4.76 -10.28
C LYS A 27 -14.63 4.17 -10.33
N ILE A 28 -15.39 4.30 -9.25
CA ILE A 28 -16.86 4.25 -9.31
C ILE A 28 -17.32 5.45 -10.15
N LYS A 29 -18.23 5.22 -11.12
CA LYS A 29 -18.81 6.28 -11.96
C LYS A 29 -19.46 7.36 -11.09
N LYS A 30 -19.06 8.62 -11.28
CA LYS A 30 -19.60 9.77 -10.54
C LYS A 30 -21.10 9.96 -10.84
N ALA A 31 -21.92 10.08 -9.81
CA ALA A 31 -23.21 10.76 -9.90
C ALA A 31 -22.98 12.27 -9.73
N SER A 32 -23.64 13.06 -10.58
CA SER A 32 -23.58 14.52 -10.58
C SER A 32 -24.45 15.07 -9.46
N HIS A 33 -23.87 15.76 -8.48
CA HIS A 33 -24.61 16.63 -7.58
C HIS A 33 -24.05 18.06 -7.66
N ASN A 34 -24.97 18.99 -7.96
CA ASN A 34 -24.75 20.43 -7.84
C ASN A 34 -24.53 20.80 -6.37
N HIS A 35 -23.54 21.65 -6.09
CA HIS A 35 -23.41 22.30 -4.79
C HIS A 35 -23.58 23.83 -4.93
N PRO A 36 -24.21 24.47 -3.93
CA PRO A 36 -24.44 25.91 -3.91
C PRO A 36 -23.15 26.69 -3.58
N ILE A 37 -23.19 27.98 -3.91
CA ILE A 37 -22.10 28.95 -3.76
C ILE A 37 -22.04 29.45 -2.30
N ALA A 38 -20.85 29.45 -1.70
CA ALA A 38 -20.57 30.16 -0.44
C ALA A 38 -19.13 30.72 -0.36
N ASP A 39 -19.01 31.73 0.50
CA ASP A 39 -18.03 32.80 0.72
C ASP A 39 -16.54 32.67 0.37
N GLN A 40 -15.95 33.77 -0.09
CA GLN A 40 -14.69 33.86 -0.84
C GLN A 40 -13.39 34.11 -0.04
N ARG A 41 -13.29 33.75 1.25
CA ARG A 41 -12.00 33.92 1.97
C ARG A 41 -11.60 32.62 2.64
N HIS A 42 -10.50 32.03 2.17
CA HIS A 42 -9.94 30.71 2.54
C HIS A 42 -10.53 29.48 1.84
N VAL A 43 -10.85 29.58 0.55
CA VAL A 43 -11.21 28.41 -0.26
C VAL A 43 -9.99 27.86 -0.99
N ALA A 44 -9.83 26.52 -0.98
CA ALA A 44 -8.79 25.83 -1.73
C ALA A 44 -8.81 26.22 -3.22
N LYS A 45 -7.63 26.40 -3.80
CA LYS A 45 -7.48 26.80 -5.20
C LYS A 45 -8.11 25.74 -6.12
N LYS A 46 -8.62 26.15 -7.28
CA LYS A 46 -9.20 25.25 -8.31
C LYS A 46 -8.29 24.07 -8.66
N ALA A 47 -6.96 24.28 -8.68
CA ALA A 47 -5.98 23.22 -8.91
C ALA A 47 -5.90 22.19 -7.76
N GLN A 48 -6.11 22.61 -6.51
CA GLN A 48 -6.15 21.73 -5.33
C GLN A 48 -7.44 20.91 -5.32
N GLN A 49 -8.59 21.52 -5.61
CA GLN A 49 -9.86 20.81 -5.74
C GLN A 49 -9.81 19.75 -6.85
N ARG A 50 -9.28 20.10 -8.04
CA ARG A 50 -9.05 19.12 -9.13
C ARG A 50 -8.10 18.00 -8.73
N TYR A 51 -7.10 18.29 -7.91
CA TYR A 51 -6.17 17.27 -7.41
C TYR A 51 -6.88 16.31 -6.45
N PHE A 52 -7.68 16.84 -5.52
CA PHE A 52 -8.50 16.07 -4.59
C PHE A 52 -9.46 15.13 -5.34
N GLU A 53 -10.22 15.65 -6.29
CA GLU A 53 -11.16 14.86 -7.11
C GLU A 53 -10.48 13.72 -7.89
N LYS A 54 -9.21 13.89 -8.26
CA LYS A 54 -8.47 12.89 -9.03
C LYS A 54 -7.77 11.85 -8.17
N SER A 55 -7.40 12.20 -6.95
CA SER A 55 -6.39 11.45 -6.17
C SER A 55 -6.85 11.06 -4.77
N VAL A 56 -7.96 11.60 -4.28
CA VAL A 56 -8.44 11.44 -2.90
C VAL A 56 -9.93 11.13 -2.85
N GLU A 57 -10.73 11.77 -3.71
CA GLU A 57 -12.16 11.51 -3.79
C GLU A 57 -12.41 10.05 -4.21
N ASN A 58 -13.27 9.36 -3.45
CA ASN A 58 -13.59 7.93 -3.61
C ASN A 58 -12.40 6.97 -3.47
N VAL A 59 -11.25 7.46 -3.00
CA VAL A 59 -10.12 6.61 -2.64
C VAL A 59 -10.36 6.02 -1.25
N SER A 60 -10.17 4.71 -1.11
CA SER A 60 -10.23 4.02 0.17
C SER A 60 -8.86 3.45 0.50
N MET A 61 -8.28 3.93 1.60
CA MET A 61 -7.08 3.40 2.24
C MET A 61 -7.44 2.90 3.63
N ASP A 62 -6.62 2.03 4.20
CA ASP A 62 -6.82 1.49 5.54
C ASP A 62 -5.75 2.03 6.48
N ILE A 63 -6.15 2.49 7.68
CA ILE A 63 -5.18 2.79 8.75
C ILE A 63 -4.88 1.48 9.46
N ILE A 64 -3.60 1.10 9.50
CA ILE A 64 -3.17 -0.13 10.17
C ILE A 64 -2.78 0.18 11.62
N GLU A 65 -1.92 1.17 11.78
CA GLU A 65 -1.44 1.66 13.07
C GLU A 65 -1.40 3.17 13.03
N TYR A 66 -1.60 3.78 14.19
CA TYR A 66 -1.36 5.21 14.36
C TYR A 66 -0.76 5.47 15.75
N LYS A 67 0.00 6.56 15.85
CA LYS A 67 0.44 7.14 17.11
C LYS A 67 0.08 8.62 17.09
N SER A 68 -0.40 9.11 18.22
CA SER A 68 -0.68 10.53 18.43
C SER A 68 0.07 10.99 19.65
N GLU A 69 0.91 12.00 19.45
CA GLU A 69 1.64 12.72 20.47
C GLU A 69 1.30 14.21 20.34
N MET A 70 1.58 15.00 21.38
CA MET A 70 1.27 16.43 21.37
C MET A 70 1.89 17.19 20.17
N THR A 71 3.02 16.71 19.67
CA THR A 71 3.81 17.38 18.62
C THR A 71 3.81 16.62 17.29
N SER A 72 3.20 15.43 17.23
CA SER A 72 3.23 14.62 16.01
C SER A 72 2.07 13.63 15.90
N PHE A 73 1.68 13.37 14.66
CA PHE A 73 0.78 12.27 14.31
C PHE A 73 1.50 11.35 13.34
N GLU A 74 1.59 10.07 13.68
CA GLU A 74 2.18 9.05 12.82
C GLU A 74 1.09 8.07 12.38
N PHE A 75 1.05 7.78 11.09
CA PHE A 75 0.12 6.83 10.51
C PHE A 75 0.89 5.83 9.68
N LYS A 76 0.51 4.57 9.84
CA LYS A 76 0.89 3.49 8.95
C LYS A 76 -0.35 3.08 8.20
N ILE A 77 -0.36 3.37 6.91
CA ILE A 77 -1.51 3.16 6.06
C ILE A 77 -1.22 2.08 5.03
N LEU A 78 -2.27 1.43 4.59
CA LEU A 78 -2.27 0.62 3.40
C LEU A 78 -2.87 1.42 2.26
N ASP A 79 -2.04 1.75 1.27
CA ASP A 79 -2.48 2.52 0.11
C ASP A 79 -3.35 1.70 -0.86
N THR A 80 -3.93 2.37 -1.87
CA THR A 80 -4.80 1.73 -2.86
C THR A 80 -4.10 0.67 -3.71
N MET A 81 -2.78 0.72 -3.80
CA MET A 81 -1.98 -0.22 -4.57
C MET A 81 -1.58 -1.45 -3.73
N GLY A 82 -1.86 -1.43 -2.43
CA GLY A 82 -1.51 -2.47 -1.48
C GLY A 82 -0.13 -2.26 -0.82
N TYR A 83 0.49 -1.09 -0.96
CA TYR A 83 1.74 -0.79 -0.27
C TYR A 83 1.50 -0.21 1.11
N LEU A 84 2.36 -0.61 2.04
CA LEU A 84 2.43 -0.04 3.36
C LEU A 84 3.20 1.26 3.30
N GLN A 85 2.55 2.35 3.69
CA GLN A 85 3.14 3.68 3.71
C GLN A 85 3.13 4.24 5.13
N SER A 86 4.25 4.81 5.55
CA SER A 86 4.34 5.59 6.78
C SER A 86 4.20 7.08 6.44
N ILE A 87 3.35 7.76 7.19
CA ILE A 87 3.14 9.21 7.11
C ILE A 87 3.35 9.78 8.50
N THR A 88 4.22 10.76 8.60
CA THR A 88 4.42 11.55 9.83
C THR A 88 3.99 12.97 9.56
N ILE A 89 3.14 13.52 10.42
CA ILE A 89 2.67 14.89 10.38
C ILE A 89 3.19 15.58 11.65
N ARG A 90 4.10 16.53 11.47
CA ARG A 90 4.56 17.47 12.48
C ARG A 90 4.22 18.88 12.02
N LYS A 91 4.35 19.85 12.92
CA LYS A 91 4.06 21.25 12.62
C LYS A 91 4.95 21.79 11.48
N ASP A 92 6.23 21.45 11.51
CA ASP A 92 7.28 21.95 10.62
C ASP A 92 7.70 20.96 9.54
N GLU A 93 7.30 19.69 9.66
CA GLU A 93 7.71 18.63 8.76
C GLU A 93 6.57 17.65 8.47
N ILE A 94 6.42 17.28 7.20
CA ILE A 94 5.59 16.14 6.80
C ILE A 94 6.42 15.18 5.97
N THR A 95 6.45 13.93 6.40
CA THR A 95 7.12 12.84 5.68
C THR A 95 6.11 11.82 5.19
N CYS A 96 6.41 11.21 4.04
CA CYS A 96 5.66 10.08 3.50
C CYS A 96 6.64 9.13 2.83
N SER A 97 6.59 7.85 3.18
CA SER A 97 7.50 6.84 2.61
C SER A 97 7.28 6.55 1.13
N SER A 98 6.14 6.96 0.57
CA SER A 98 5.80 6.69 -0.83
C SER A 98 6.71 7.48 -1.78
N PRO A 99 7.43 6.84 -2.72
CA PRO A 99 8.27 7.53 -3.71
C PRO A 99 7.51 8.55 -4.58
N GLY A 100 6.21 8.31 -4.82
CA GLY A 100 5.36 9.23 -5.60
C GLY A 100 4.92 10.50 -4.86
N CYS A 101 5.22 10.63 -3.56
CA CYS A 101 4.70 11.70 -2.71
C CYS A 101 5.72 12.83 -2.44
N THR A 102 6.72 13.01 -3.30
CA THR A 102 7.81 13.99 -3.10
C THR A 102 7.36 15.45 -3.13
N LYS A 103 6.44 15.85 -4.03
CA LYS A 103 5.94 17.24 -4.14
C LYS A 103 4.51 17.44 -3.64
N LYS A 104 3.63 16.48 -3.92
CA LYS A 104 2.23 16.45 -3.44
C LYS A 104 1.95 15.07 -2.89
N CYS A 105 1.40 15.01 -1.68
CA CYS A 105 1.14 13.75 -1.00
C CYS A 105 -0.37 13.51 -0.93
N HIS A 106 -0.88 12.55 -1.70
CA HIS A 106 -2.31 12.24 -1.69
C HIS A 106 -2.70 11.50 -0.40
N HIS A 107 -1.79 10.71 0.19
CA HIS A 107 -1.97 10.10 1.51
C HIS A 107 -2.22 11.13 2.60
N LEU A 108 -1.46 12.23 2.60
CA LEU A 108 -1.65 13.32 3.56
C LEU A 108 -3.02 13.96 3.42
N VAL A 109 -3.40 14.35 2.19
CA VAL A 109 -4.70 14.97 1.92
C VAL A 109 -5.83 14.01 2.31
N TRP A 110 -5.66 12.72 2.03
CA TRP A 110 -6.62 11.68 2.40
C TRP A 110 -6.73 11.54 3.93
N ILE A 111 -5.61 11.54 4.68
CA ILE A 111 -5.60 11.49 6.14
C ILE A 111 -6.35 12.68 6.72
N PHE A 112 -6.02 13.91 6.32
CA PHE A 112 -6.74 15.09 6.82
C PHE A 112 -8.23 15.06 6.49
N HIS A 113 -8.58 14.61 5.29
CA HIS A 113 -9.97 14.56 4.88
C HIS A 113 -10.77 13.45 5.58
N LYS A 114 -10.21 12.24 5.66
CA LYS A 114 -10.92 11.06 6.16
C LYS A 114 -10.83 10.88 7.66
N ILE A 115 -9.67 11.17 8.26
CA ILE A 115 -9.41 10.97 9.68
C ILE A 115 -9.74 12.24 10.45
N PHE A 116 -9.14 13.38 10.08
CA PHE A 116 -9.39 14.67 10.74
C PHE A 116 -10.70 15.35 10.29
N LYS A 117 -11.47 14.71 9.40
CA LYS A 117 -12.76 15.20 8.87
C LYS A 117 -12.71 16.60 8.26
N MET A 118 -11.54 17.04 7.81
CA MET A 118 -11.41 18.35 7.18
C MET A 118 -12.02 18.35 5.77
N GLU A 119 -12.74 19.42 5.44
CA GLU A 119 -13.38 19.54 4.14
C GLU A 119 -12.37 19.69 3.00
N LYS A 120 -12.72 19.21 1.80
CA LYS A 120 -11.89 19.37 0.58
C LYS A 120 -11.65 20.82 0.20
N SER A 121 -12.52 21.73 0.64
CA SER A 121 -12.44 23.19 0.47
C SER A 121 -11.36 23.80 1.36
N CYS A 122 -10.96 23.14 2.44
CA CYS A 122 -10.00 23.65 3.41
C CYS A 122 -8.59 23.69 2.80
N PRO A 123 -7.92 24.87 2.72
CA PRO A 123 -6.56 24.96 2.16
C PRO A 123 -5.51 24.20 2.98
N LEU A 124 -5.76 24.03 4.29
CA LEU A 124 -4.85 23.42 5.26
C LEU A 124 -4.45 22.00 4.85
N ILE A 125 -5.38 21.21 4.33
CA ILE A 125 -5.14 19.80 3.98
C ILE A 125 -4.12 19.62 2.86
N TYR A 126 -3.81 20.69 2.11
CA TYR A 126 -2.87 20.68 0.99
C TYR A 126 -1.51 21.29 1.35
N GLN A 127 -1.31 21.74 2.58
CA GLN A 127 -0.08 22.36 3.05
C GLN A 127 0.93 21.30 3.54
N ARG A 128 2.18 21.74 3.73
CA ARG A 128 3.26 20.90 4.27
C ARG A 128 3.90 21.43 5.54
N ASN A 129 3.77 22.73 5.77
CA ASN A 129 4.27 23.41 6.94
C ASN A 129 3.10 24.19 7.52
N PHE A 130 3.01 24.23 8.84
CA PHE A 130 1.87 24.77 9.55
C PHE A 130 2.31 25.92 10.46
N THR A 131 1.53 26.99 10.48
CA THR A 131 1.68 28.02 11.53
C THR A 131 1.22 27.48 12.88
N ASN A 132 1.44 28.23 13.97
CA ASN A 132 0.88 27.87 15.29
C ASN A 132 -0.65 27.74 15.25
N ALA A 133 -1.31 28.66 14.55
CA ALA A 133 -2.77 28.65 14.42
C ALA A 133 -3.27 27.47 13.59
N ASP A 134 -2.54 27.10 12.53
CA ASP A 134 -2.84 25.92 11.73
C ASP A 134 -2.63 24.63 12.54
N TRP A 135 -1.55 24.55 13.33
CA TRP A 135 -1.27 23.40 14.17
C TRP A 135 -2.36 23.20 15.23
N GLY A 136 -2.80 24.28 15.88
CA GLY A 136 -3.94 24.22 16.81
C GLY A 136 -5.20 23.63 16.16
N LYS A 137 -5.54 24.07 14.94
CA LYS A 137 -6.67 23.48 14.20
C LYS A 137 -6.48 22.01 13.87
N ILE A 138 -5.25 21.57 13.59
CA ILE A 138 -4.94 20.17 13.31
C ILE A 138 -5.10 19.33 14.58
N THR A 139 -4.56 19.79 15.71
CA THR A 139 -4.65 19.09 16.99
C THR A 139 -6.09 19.00 17.47
N ASP A 140 -6.86 20.09 17.33
CA ASP A 140 -8.27 20.15 17.75
C ASP A 140 -9.17 19.28 16.87
N ALA A 141 -8.80 19.08 15.60
CA ALA A 141 -9.55 18.24 14.67
C ALA A 141 -9.18 16.75 14.74
N PHE A 142 -8.15 16.37 15.51
CA PHE A 142 -7.77 14.97 15.63
C PHE A 142 -8.85 14.20 16.40
N PRO A 143 -9.39 13.09 15.87
CA PRO A 143 -10.47 12.38 16.54
C PRO A 143 -9.96 11.63 17.77
N GLU A 144 -10.82 11.45 18.77
CA GLU A 144 -10.53 10.64 19.96
C GLU A 144 -10.15 9.19 19.61
N ARG A 145 -10.75 8.65 18.54
CA ARG A 145 -10.48 7.30 18.04
C ARG A 145 -10.33 7.29 16.53
N VAL A 146 -9.20 6.78 16.05
CA VAL A 146 -8.97 6.52 14.63
C VAL A 146 -9.44 5.09 14.31
N PRO A 147 -10.30 4.89 13.29
CA PRO A 147 -10.68 3.55 12.86
C PRO A 147 -9.47 2.84 12.26
N THR A 148 -9.06 1.73 12.89
CA THR A 148 -7.96 0.89 12.41
C THR A 148 -8.48 -0.42 11.83
N THR A 149 -7.78 -0.93 10.83
CA THR A 149 -8.05 -2.22 10.20
C THR A 149 -7.08 -3.25 10.80
N ASP A 150 -7.63 -4.25 11.49
CA ASP A 150 -6.81 -5.35 12.00
C ASP A 150 -6.38 -6.27 10.86
N ILE A 151 -5.07 -6.33 10.68
CA ILE A 151 -4.42 -7.19 9.70
C ILE A 151 -3.27 -7.99 10.34
N SER A 152 -3.32 -8.17 11.67
CA SER A 152 -2.30 -8.88 12.45
C SER A 152 -2.05 -10.30 11.92
N ASN A 153 -3.10 -11.01 11.54
CA ASN A 153 -3.04 -12.34 10.91
C ASN A 153 -2.33 -12.36 9.54
N TYR A 154 -2.03 -11.18 8.99
CA TYR A 154 -1.48 -11.01 7.65
C TYR A 154 -0.16 -10.25 7.65
N MET A 155 0.44 -10.01 8.82
CA MET A 155 1.79 -9.47 8.94
C MET A 155 2.84 -10.42 8.35
N PRO A 156 3.97 -9.92 7.84
CA PRO A 156 5.03 -10.75 7.24
C PRO A 156 5.50 -11.89 8.15
N LYS A 157 5.63 -11.63 9.46
CA LYS A 157 5.97 -12.64 10.48
C LYS A 157 5.00 -13.83 10.56
N ASN A 158 3.77 -13.65 10.10
CA ASN A 158 2.73 -14.67 10.08
C ASN A 158 2.51 -15.27 8.68
N GLN A 159 3.27 -14.79 7.68
CA GLN A 159 3.22 -15.31 6.32
C GLN A 159 4.16 -16.50 6.20
N VAL A 160 3.73 -17.52 5.47
CA VAL A 160 4.52 -18.73 5.21
C VAL A 160 4.48 -18.99 3.72
N PHE A 161 5.66 -19.05 3.09
CA PHE A 161 5.76 -19.49 1.71
C PHE A 161 5.86 -21.00 1.67
N LYS A 162 4.95 -21.64 0.94
CA LYS A 162 5.00 -23.07 0.67
C LYS A 162 5.54 -23.28 -0.73
N VAL A 163 6.69 -23.90 -0.84
CA VAL A 163 7.31 -24.27 -2.11
C VAL A 163 7.12 -25.75 -2.34
N GLY A 164 6.58 -26.11 -3.49
CA GLY A 164 6.31 -27.50 -3.83
C GLY A 164 6.08 -27.69 -5.31
N VAL A 165 5.90 -28.96 -5.70
CA VAL A 165 5.53 -29.31 -7.06
C VAL A 165 4.04 -29.02 -7.26
N LYS A 166 3.68 -28.40 -8.38
CA LYS A 166 2.28 -28.19 -8.74
C LYS A 166 1.62 -29.55 -9.01
N LYS A 167 0.81 -30.00 -8.05
CA LYS A 167 0.06 -31.27 -8.08
C LYS A 167 -1.33 -31.15 -8.74
N THR A 168 -1.82 -29.93 -8.99
CA THR A 168 -3.17 -29.72 -9.54
C THR A 168 -3.13 -29.38 -11.02
N GLU A 169 -4.03 -29.97 -11.81
CA GLU A 169 -4.18 -29.67 -13.25
C GLU A 169 -4.81 -28.29 -13.52
N LYS A 170 -5.39 -27.64 -12.50
CA LYS A 170 -5.94 -26.28 -12.63
C LYS A 170 -4.90 -25.36 -13.26
N THR A 171 -5.33 -24.62 -14.28
CA THR A 171 -4.49 -23.60 -14.91
C THR A 171 -4.16 -22.53 -13.88
N ALA A 172 -2.87 -22.36 -13.61
CA ALA A 172 -2.36 -21.32 -12.72
C ALA A 172 -1.36 -20.46 -13.48
N LYS A 173 -1.27 -19.18 -13.12
CA LYS A 173 -0.27 -18.26 -13.65
C LYS A 173 0.47 -17.64 -12.48
N CYS A 174 1.77 -17.40 -12.66
CA CYS A 174 2.56 -16.65 -11.70
C CYS A 174 1.91 -15.29 -11.46
N ALA A 175 1.67 -14.98 -10.18
CA ALA A 175 0.93 -13.79 -9.80
C ALA A 175 1.71 -12.50 -10.10
N SER A 176 3.04 -12.59 -10.20
CA SER A 176 3.95 -11.51 -10.60
C SER A 176 4.08 -11.39 -12.14
N CYS A 177 4.81 -12.31 -12.77
CA CYS A 177 5.18 -12.23 -14.19
C CYS A 177 4.15 -12.80 -15.17
N LYS A 178 3.05 -13.36 -14.68
CA LYS A 178 1.94 -13.95 -15.46
C LYS A 178 2.30 -15.18 -16.32
N THR A 179 3.53 -15.69 -16.22
CA THR A 179 3.93 -16.97 -16.83
C THR A 179 3.01 -18.11 -16.36
N SER A 180 2.56 -18.95 -17.29
CA SER A 180 1.75 -20.14 -16.98
C SER A 180 2.55 -21.13 -16.13
N LEU A 181 1.88 -21.74 -15.16
CA LEU A 181 2.41 -22.81 -14.31
C LEU A 181 1.76 -24.13 -14.73
N SER A 182 2.56 -25.04 -15.23
CA SER A 182 2.19 -26.36 -15.72
C SER A 182 2.17 -27.38 -14.58
N LEU A 183 1.44 -28.49 -14.78
CA LEU A 183 1.52 -29.62 -13.85
C LEU A 183 2.99 -30.09 -13.77
N GLY A 184 3.49 -30.34 -12.55
CA GLY A 184 4.89 -30.73 -12.33
C GLY A 184 5.86 -29.56 -12.14
N ASP A 185 5.46 -28.31 -12.40
CA ASP A 185 6.32 -27.14 -12.16
C ASP A 185 6.57 -26.95 -10.66
N ILE A 186 7.78 -26.51 -10.30
CA ILE A 186 8.03 -25.95 -8.96
C ILE A 186 7.27 -24.63 -8.86
N GLN A 187 6.44 -24.50 -7.83
CA GLN A 187 5.73 -23.27 -7.53
C GLN A 187 5.92 -22.90 -6.07
N ALA A 188 6.03 -21.60 -5.82
CA ALA A 188 5.84 -21.05 -4.49
C ALA A 188 4.40 -20.59 -4.35
N SER A 189 3.83 -20.74 -3.15
CA SER A 189 2.52 -20.21 -2.84
C SER A 189 2.50 -19.57 -1.47
N THR A 190 1.65 -18.55 -1.32
CA THR A 190 1.40 -17.91 -0.04
C THR A 190 -0.06 -17.48 0.04
N GLU A 191 -0.54 -17.32 1.25
CA GLU A 191 -1.88 -16.81 1.52
C GLU A 191 -1.77 -15.40 2.07
N GLY A 192 -2.65 -14.52 1.61
CA GLY A 192 -2.75 -13.21 2.20
C GLY A 192 -4.07 -12.54 1.90
N PRO A 193 -4.30 -11.40 2.57
CA PRO A 193 -5.52 -10.67 2.40
C PRO A 193 -5.41 -9.93 1.07
N TYR A 194 -6.46 -10.04 0.30
CA TYR A 194 -6.63 -9.46 -1.01
C TYR A 194 -7.86 -8.59 -0.98
N ARG A 195 -7.74 -7.39 -1.55
CA ARG A 195 -8.87 -6.50 -1.67
C ARG A 195 -9.61 -6.75 -2.99
N THR A 196 -10.88 -7.13 -2.87
CA THR A 196 -11.76 -7.32 -4.03
C THR A 196 -12.15 -5.99 -4.67
N LEU A 197 -12.73 -6.04 -5.87
CA LEU A 197 -13.34 -4.87 -6.54
C LEU A 197 -14.46 -4.22 -5.70
N HIS A 198 -15.06 -4.97 -4.77
CA HIS A 198 -16.07 -4.47 -3.83
C HIS A 198 -15.46 -3.92 -2.54
N LEU A 199 -14.14 -3.72 -2.51
CA LEU A 199 -13.38 -3.21 -1.36
C LEU A 199 -13.42 -4.12 -0.11
N ASN A 200 -13.97 -5.32 -0.23
CA ASN A 200 -13.97 -6.34 0.81
C ASN A 200 -12.65 -7.11 0.82
N TRP A 201 -12.15 -7.36 2.03
CA TRP A 201 -11.00 -8.23 2.26
C TRP A 201 -11.40 -9.69 2.15
N ILE A 202 -10.63 -10.44 1.36
CA ILE A 202 -10.74 -11.90 1.27
C ILE A 202 -9.36 -12.54 1.41
N LYS A 203 -9.32 -13.76 1.95
CA LYS A 203 -8.10 -14.57 1.95
C LYS A 203 -7.94 -15.22 0.57
N ARG A 204 -6.80 -15.01 -0.08
CA ARG A 204 -6.51 -15.59 -1.40
C ARG A 204 -5.15 -16.28 -1.41
N VAL A 205 -5.08 -17.43 -2.08
CA VAL A 205 -3.82 -18.12 -2.39
C VAL A 205 -3.22 -17.51 -3.65
N PHE A 206 -1.95 -17.14 -3.57
CA PHE A 206 -1.17 -16.64 -4.70
C PHE A 206 -0.10 -17.65 -5.08
N TYR A 207 0.07 -17.87 -6.38
CA TYR A 207 1.05 -18.80 -6.93
C TYR A 207 2.15 -18.02 -7.66
N PHE A 208 3.40 -18.43 -7.49
CA PHE A 208 4.56 -17.80 -8.09
C PHE A 208 5.42 -18.85 -8.80
N CYS A 209 6.03 -18.44 -9.91
CA CYS A 209 7.07 -19.24 -10.56
C CYS A 209 8.34 -19.25 -9.69
N PRO A 210 9.28 -20.19 -9.91
CA PRO A 210 10.41 -20.42 -9.00
C PRO A 210 11.42 -19.26 -8.98
N ARG A 211 11.31 -18.29 -9.89
CA ARG A 211 12.18 -17.09 -9.89
C ARG A 211 12.03 -16.33 -8.57
N THR A 212 13.13 -16.17 -7.83
CA THR A 212 13.24 -15.36 -6.61
C THR A 212 12.70 -13.95 -6.77
N GLU A 213 12.94 -13.33 -7.93
CA GLU A 213 12.37 -12.02 -8.29
C GLU A 213 10.84 -12.01 -8.34
N CYS A 214 10.20 -13.13 -8.67
CA CYS A 214 8.75 -13.21 -8.75
C CYS A 214 8.14 -13.42 -7.37
N ILE A 215 8.79 -14.20 -6.50
CA ILE A 215 8.39 -14.42 -5.11
C ILE A 215 8.51 -13.11 -4.31
N SER A 216 9.53 -12.30 -4.61
CA SER A 216 9.72 -10.96 -4.05
C SER A 216 8.86 -9.88 -4.69
N LYS A 217 8.11 -10.16 -5.77
CA LYS A 217 7.22 -9.19 -6.44
C LYS A 217 5.77 -9.53 -6.15
N LEU A 218 5.07 -8.60 -5.52
CA LEU A 218 3.69 -8.84 -5.08
C LEU A 218 2.68 -8.67 -6.22
N PRO A 219 1.59 -9.45 -6.20
CA PRO A 219 0.42 -9.15 -7.01
C PRO A 219 -0.21 -7.82 -6.56
N ARG A 220 -0.76 -7.04 -7.49
CA ARG A 220 -1.45 -5.78 -7.15
C ARG A 220 -2.58 -6.04 -6.15
N ASN A 221 -2.78 -5.14 -5.17
CA ASN A 221 -3.86 -5.16 -4.18
C ASN A 221 -3.79 -6.32 -3.15
N THR A 222 -2.60 -6.87 -2.91
CA THR A 222 -2.34 -7.85 -1.83
C THR A 222 -1.54 -7.23 -0.71
N PHE A 223 -1.84 -7.59 0.55
CA PHE A 223 -1.04 -7.16 1.71
C PHE A 223 0.17 -8.05 2.01
N ILE A 224 0.38 -9.10 1.21
CA ILE A 224 1.57 -9.94 1.35
C ILE A 224 2.75 -8.99 1.20
N LYS A 225 3.67 -8.91 2.16
CA LYS A 225 4.87 -8.08 1.97
C LYS A 225 5.89 -8.96 1.28
N THR A 226 6.81 -8.36 0.54
CA THR A 226 7.94 -9.08 -0.03
C THR A 226 8.66 -9.85 1.07
N PHE A 227 9.18 -11.02 0.73
CA PHE A 227 10.13 -11.80 1.54
C PHE A 227 10.92 -10.91 2.51
N GLU A 228 10.58 -10.97 3.80
CA GLU A 228 11.41 -10.38 4.85
C GLU A 228 12.42 -11.45 5.28
N ASP A 229 13.62 -11.02 5.64
CA ASP A 229 14.59 -11.93 6.23
C ASP A 229 13.95 -12.60 7.47
N GLY A 230 14.01 -13.92 7.52
CA GLY A 230 13.39 -14.72 8.58
C GLY A 230 11.94 -15.16 8.33
N VAL A 231 11.33 -14.88 7.18
CA VAL A 231 10.03 -15.47 6.81
C VAL A 231 10.19 -16.99 6.61
N PRO A 232 9.37 -17.83 7.28
CA PRO A 232 9.44 -19.28 7.10
C PRO A 232 9.12 -19.70 5.66
N VAL A 233 10.07 -20.38 5.02
CA VAL A 233 9.86 -21.09 3.75
C VAL A 233 9.74 -22.57 4.06
N LEU A 234 8.58 -23.14 3.74
CA LEU A 234 8.32 -24.56 3.88
C LEU A 234 8.45 -25.23 2.52
N TYR A 235 9.35 -26.20 2.44
CA TYR A 235 9.52 -27.04 1.27
C TYR A 235 8.67 -28.30 1.40
N ASP A 236 7.97 -28.67 0.33
CA ASP A 236 7.33 -29.97 0.23
C ASP A 236 8.39 -31.08 0.36
N THR A 237 8.04 -32.16 1.05
CA THR A 237 8.93 -33.31 1.29
C THR A 237 9.29 -34.02 -0.01
N ASP A 238 8.46 -33.88 -1.04
CA ASP A 238 8.63 -34.51 -2.34
C ASP A 238 9.62 -33.76 -3.26
N LEU A 239 10.18 -32.63 -2.84
CA LEU A 239 11.18 -31.90 -3.63
C LEU A 239 12.56 -32.56 -3.53
N THR A 240 13.17 -32.82 -4.69
CA THR A 240 14.55 -33.33 -4.76
C THR A 240 15.56 -32.28 -4.29
N TYR A 241 16.78 -32.73 -3.96
CA TYR A 241 17.87 -31.83 -3.59
C TYR A 241 18.19 -30.83 -4.71
N GLU A 242 18.28 -31.31 -5.95
CA GLU A 242 18.54 -30.48 -7.13
C GLU A 242 17.47 -29.40 -7.32
N GLN A 243 16.20 -29.73 -7.12
CA GLN A 243 15.09 -28.78 -7.21
C GLN A 243 15.17 -27.69 -6.13
N LYS A 244 15.66 -28.02 -4.92
CA LYS A 244 15.88 -27.04 -3.86
C LYS A 244 17.02 -26.08 -4.19
N CYS A 245 18.05 -26.54 -4.91
CA CYS A 245 19.19 -25.71 -5.33
C CYS A 245 18.88 -24.76 -6.50
N LEU A 246 17.75 -24.95 -7.21
CA LEU A 246 17.33 -24.12 -8.35
C LEU A 246 16.44 -22.93 -7.96
N LEU A 247 16.03 -22.87 -6.69
CA LEU A 247 15.18 -21.82 -6.10
C LEU A 247 16.01 -20.68 -5.52
#